data_AF-A0A3C0FCC8-F1
#
_entry.id   AF-A0A3C0FCC8-F1
#
_cell.length_a   1.000
_cell.length_b   1.000
_cell.length_c   1.000
_cell.angle_alpha   90.00
_cell.angle_beta   90.00
_cell.angle_gamma   90.00
#
_symmetry.space_group_name_H-M   'P 1'
#
loop_
_entity.id
_entity.type
_entity.pdbx_description
1 polymer ?
#
loop_
_entity_poly.entity_id
_entity_poly.type
_entity_poly.pdbx_seq_one_letter_code
_entity_poly.pdbx_strand_id
1 'polypeptide(L)'
;MARILEHNSKALLKKHGVPVPEGAVAPTAAEAVAAAEKVGFPVVVKALVPAGKRGKAGAIRFAENAAEVASVASAMLGTTVSHYPVEQVLVERKLDIAREIYLSVTIDRVKRMPAIIAGSVGGMDVEEMAERHREALSFTHVDPMVGLPGFLAVGIWSELGLKENLLRQAAAITSRLYQLFTKYDATIFELNPLAITRDGQVVAAAAVLSIDEGSLYRQPELQGMCQAGSERAWRPLTALERHLVAVNEQEAYRGTARYTELDGGDIGFMCGGGGASLLLMDALIKAGGRPANYSEVGGNPTESKVYGLCKGVLAKPGVQGLFLAHNITSNTQ
;
A
#
# COMPACT_ATOMS: atom_id res chain seq x y z
N MET A 1 2.60 8.01 -2.09
CA MET A 1 1.65 6.90 -1.98
C MET A 1 1.60 6.42 -0.54
N ALA A 2 0.57 6.84 0.20
CA ALA A 2 0.30 6.28 1.53
C ALA A 2 -0.51 4.98 1.37
N ARG A 3 -0.06 3.91 2.03
CA ARG A 3 -0.76 2.62 2.03
C ARG A 3 -1.80 2.56 3.15
N ILE A 4 -2.95 1.97 2.83
CA ILE A 4 -4.03 1.72 3.78
C ILE A 4 -4.11 0.22 4.04
N LEU A 5 -4.21 -0.17 5.32
CA LEU A 5 -4.32 -1.57 5.72
C LEU A 5 -5.60 -2.22 5.16
N GLU A 6 -5.58 -3.54 4.96
CA GLU A 6 -6.70 -4.26 4.30
C GLU A 6 -8.04 -4.06 5.03
N HIS A 7 -8.06 -4.08 6.37
CA HIS A 7 -9.30 -3.89 7.13
C HIS A 7 -9.93 -2.50 6.88
N ASN A 8 -9.10 -1.45 6.80
CA ASN A 8 -9.55 -0.09 6.48
C ASN A 8 -10.04 0.00 5.04
N SER A 9 -9.30 -0.61 4.11
CA SER A 9 -9.70 -0.69 2.69
C SER A 9 -11.07 -1.38 2.56
N LYS A 10 -11.28 -2.49 3.27
CA LYS A 10 -12.57 -3.21 3.31
C LYS A 10 -13.68 -2.44 4.00
N ALA A 11 -13.38 -1.69 5.06
CA ALA A 11 -14.36 -0.81 5.69
C ALA A 11 -14.86 0.26 4.71
N LEU A 12 -13.95 0.87 3.93
CA LEU A 12 -14.30 1.82 2.89
C LEU A 12 -15.14 1.18 1.76
N LEU A 13 -14.77 -0.03 1.31
CA LEU A 13 -15.55 -0.80 0.34
C LEU A 13 -16.97 -1.12 0.85
N LYS A 14 -17.08 -1.65 2.07
CA LYS A 14 -18.35 -2.01 2.70
C LYS A 14 -19.27 -0.79 2.86
N LYS A 15 -18.71 0.34 3.31
CA LYS A 15 -19.41 1.62 3.44
C LYS A 15 -20.06 2.09 2.13
N HIS A 16 -19.49 1.72 0.98
CA HIS A 16 -19.98 2.10 -0.34
C HIS A 16 -20.65 0.96 -1.10
N GLY A 17 -21.06 -0.09 -0.38
CA GLY A 17 -21.87 -1.19 -0.92
C GLY A 17 -21.12 -2.20 -1.77
N VAL A 18 -19.78 -2.24 -1.69
CA VAL A 18 -18.99 -3.34 -2.27
C VAL A 18 -18.96 -4.50 -1.27
N PRO A 19 -19.42 -5.71 -1.65
CA PRO A 19 -19.41 -6.86 -0.75
C PRO A 19 -17.99 -7.24 -0.33
N VAL A 20 -17.78 -7.42 0.97
CA VAL A 20 -16.54 -7.91 1.59
C VAL A 20 -16.91 -9.00 2.61
N PRO A 21 -16.03 -9.97 2.92
CA PRO A 21 -16.28 -10.92 3.99
C PRO A 21 -16.45 -10.19 5.33
N GLU A 22 -17.31 -10.73 6.18
CA GLU A 22 -17.40 -10.27 7.57
C GLU A 22 -16.13 -10.65 8.32
N GLY A 23 -15.64 -9.72 9.14
CA GLY A 23 -14.43 -9.94 9.91
C GLY A 23 -14.17 -8.84 10.92
N ALA A 24 -13.17 -9.08 11.76
CA ALA A 24 -12.72 -8.15 12.79
C ALA A 24 -11.19 -8.22 12.96
N VAL A 25 -10.61 -7.11 13.40
CA VAL A 25 -9.20 -7.02 13.77
C VAL A 25 -9.02 -7.53 15.19
N ALA A 26 -7.96 -8.31 15.41
CA ALA A 26 -7.59 -8.84 16.70
C ALA A 26 -6.08 -8.61 16.96
N PRO A 27 -5.71 -7.87 18.01
CA PRO A 27 -4.31 -7.69 18.44
C PRO A 27 -3.76 -8.86 19.25
N THR A 28 -4.63 -9.73 19.77
CA THR A 28 -4.23 -10.89 20.60
C THR A 28 -4.88 -12.18 20.09
N ALA A 29 -4.27 -13.33 20.41
CA ALA A 29 -4.84 -14.62 20.05
C ALA A 29 -6.22 -14.86 20.71
N ALA A 30 -6.41 -14.37 21.93
CA ALA A 30 -7.70 -14.45 22.62
C ALA A 30 -8.77 -13.61 21.91
N GLU A 31 -8.44 -12.38 21.49
CA GLU A 31 -9.36 -11.55 20.70
C GLU A 31 -9.62 -12.13 19.31
N ALA A 32 -8.66 -12.86 18.73
CA ALA A 32 -8.85 -13.55 17.45
C ALA A 32 -9.89 -14.67 17.58
N VAL A 33 -9.87 -15.43 18.67
CA VAL A 33 -10.90 -16.44 18.98
C VAL A 33 -12.26 -15.78 19.18
N ALA A 34 -12.34 -14.73 20.00
CA ALA A 34 -13.60 -14.00 20.22
C ALA A 34 -14.17 -13.38 18.94
N ALA A 35 -13.31 -12.93 18.02
CA ALA A 35 -13.71 -12.47 16.69
C ALA A 35 -14.26 -13.63 15.84
N ALA A 36 -13.57 -14.77 15.82
CA ALA A 36 -14.01 -15.95 15.07
C ALA A 36 -15.36 -16.49 15.57
N GLU A 37 -15.61 -16.49 16.88
CA GLU A 37 -16.88 -16.91 17.47
C GLU A 37 -18.05 -16.02 17.02
N LYS A 38 -17.82 -14.71 16.87
CA LYS A 38 -18.84 -13.76 16.37
C LYS A 38 -19.08 -13.89 14.87
N VAL A 39 -18.02 -14.13 14.11
CA VAL A 39 -18.06 -14.24 12.64
C VAL A 39 -18.64 -15.60 12.19
N GLY A 40 -18.37 -16.65 12.97
CA GLY A 40 -18.73 -18.03 12.66
C GLY A 40 -17.63 -18.77 11.89
N PHE A 41 -17.44 -20.05 12.23
CA PHE A 41 -16.47 -20.93 11.59
C PHE A 41 -17.01 -21.53 10.28
N PRO A 42 -16.13 -21.85 9.31
CA PRO A 42 -14.68 -21.64 9.32
C PRO A 42 -14.25 -20.20 8.99
N VAL A 43 -13.04 -19.84 9.44
CA VAL A 43 -12.46 -18.49 9.29
C VAL A 43 -11.10 -18.51 8.60
N VAL A 44 -10.70 -17.35 8.11
CA VAL A 44 -9.37 -17.01 7.60
C VAL A 44 -8.73 -16.04 8.58
N VAL A 45 -7.50 -16.32 9.01
CA VAL A 45 -6.67 -15.44 9.82
C VAL A 45 -5.57 -14.87 8.94
N LYS A 46 -5.52 -13.54 8.82
CA LYS A 46 -4.59 -12.81 7.94
C LYS A 46 -3.71 -11.86 8.75
N ALA A 47 -2.41 -11.81 8.46
CA ALA A 47 -1.54 -10.80 9.03
C ALA A 47 -1.90 -9.42 8.50
N LEU A 48 -2.08 -8.46 9.40
CA LEU A 48 -2.48 -7.12 9.03
C LEU A 48 -1.26 -6.21 8.88
N VAL A 49 -0.56 -6.37 7.77
CA VAL A 49 0.65 -5.60 7.41
C VAL A 49 0.48 -4.84 6.09
N PRO A 50 1.14 -3.69 5.90
CA PRO A 50 1.04 -2.86 4.68
C PRO A 50 1.91 -3.42 3.53
N ALA A 51 1.89 -4.73 3.33
CA ALA A 51 2.68 -5.44 2.34
C ALA A 51 1.81 -6.23 1.36
N GLY A 52 2.20 -6.23 0.08
CA GLY A 52 1.65 -7.14 -0.93
C GLY A 52 2.14 -8.58 -0.74
N LYS A 53 1.61 -9.51 -1.55
CA LYS A 53 2.06 -10.92 -1.64
C LYS A 53 1.99 -11.74 -0.33
N ARG A 54 1.09 -11.36 0.58
CA ARG A 54 0.90 -12.00 1.90
C ARG A 54 0.61 -13.50 1.85
N GLY A 55 -0.11 -13.98 0.83
CA GLY A 55 -0.38 -15.41 0.65
C GLY A 55 0.89 -16.25 0.50
N LYS A 56 1.87 -15.78 -0.28
CA LYS A 56 3.16 -16.46 -0.50
C LYS A 56 4.07 -16.45 0.73
N ALA A 57 3.84 -15.53 1.67
CA ALA A 57 4.62 -15.39 2.90
C ALA A 57 4.05 -16.16 4.11
N GLY A 58 3.03 -16.99 3.91
CA GLY A 58 2.36 -17.73 5.01
C GLY A 58 1.56 -16.83 5.96
N ALA A 59 1.26 -15.61 5.52
CA ALA A 59 0.56 -14.58 6.29
C ALA A 59 -0.98 -14.66 6.16
N ILE A 60 -1.49 -15.73 5.57
CA ILE A 60 -2.92 -16.06 5.44
C ILE A 60 -3.05 -17.54 5.78
N ARG A 61 -3.87 -17.89 6.78
CA ARG A 61 -4.10 -19.27 7.20
C ARG A 61 -5.59 -19.50 7.49
N PHE A 62 -6.07 -20.70 7.22
CA PHE A 62 -7.44 -21.11 7.52
C PHE A 62 -7.52 -21.76 8.90
N ALA A 63 -8.66 -21.61 9.57
CA ALA A 63 -8.95 -22.26 10.83
C ALA A 63 -10.44 -22.66 10.89
N GLU A 64 -10.69 -23.90 11.29
CA GLU A 64 -12.03 -24.51 11.29
C GLU A 64 -12.70 -24.43 12.68
N ASN A 65 -11.95 -24.12 13.73
CA ASN A 65 -12.46 -24.03 15.11
C ASN A 65 -11.61 -23.07 15.98
N ALA A 66 -12.08 -22.80 17.21
CA ALA A 66 -11.45 -21.87 18.14
C ALA A 66 -9.99 -22.25 18.50
N ALA A 67 -9.69 -23.55 18.66
CA ALA A 67 -8.35 -24.00 19.00
C ALA A 67 -7.36 -23.74 17.86
N GLU A 68 -7.78 -23.98 16.61
CA GLU A 68 -6.99 -23.66 15.42
C GLU A 68 -6.78 -22.15 15.28
N VAL A 69 -7.80 -21.33 15.54
CA VAL A 69 -7.66 -19.86 15.51
C VAL A 69 -6.63 -19.39 16.54
N ALA A 70 -6.68 -19.89 17.77
CA ALA A 70 -5.72 -19.55 18.81
C ALA A 70 -4.28 -19.92 18.39
N SER A 71 -4.10 -21.13 17.86
CA SER A 71 -2.80 -21.62 17.38
C SER A 71 -2.25 -20.77 16.23
N VAL A 72 -3.09 -20.52 15.21
CA VAL A 72 -2.73 -19.73 14.04
C VAL A 72 -2.39 -18.29 14.40
N ALA A 73 -3.22 -17.64 15.23
CA ALA A 73 -2.99 -16.27 15.65
C ALA A 73 -1.71 -16.15 16.49
N SER A 74 -1.48 -17.08 17.43
CA SER A 74 -0.27 -17.08 18.27
C SER A 74 1.01 -17.31 17.45
N ALA A 75 0.93 -18.13 16.39
CA ALA A 75 2.06 -18.37 15.50
C ALA A 75 2.34 -17.22 14.53
N MET A 76 1.38 -16.30 14.35
CA MET A 76 1.47 -15.19 13.40
C MET A 76 1.81 -13.87 14.09
N LEU A 77 1.19 -13.58 15.23
CA LEU A 77 1.45 -12.38 16.03
C LEU A 77 2.91 -12.35 16.50
N GLY A 78 3.55 -11.18 16.38
CA GLY A 78 4.96 -10.98 16.74
C GLY A 78 5.96 -11.50 15.71
N THR A 79 5.52 -12.20 14.65
CA THR A 79 6.39 -12.55 13.52
C THR A 79 6.61 -11.34 12.61
N THR A 80 7.53 -11.47 11.65
CA THR A 80 7.80 -10.44 10.64
C THR A 80 7.38 -10.94 9.27
N VAL A 81 6.53 -10.18 8.58
CA VAL A 81 6.08 -10.46 7.20
C VAL A 81 6.51 -9.30 6.32
N SER A 82 7.33 -9.57 5.30
CA SER A 82 7.83 -8.57 4.37
C SER A 82 8.42 -7.34 5.09
N HIS A 83 9.20 -7.58 6.15
CA HIS A 83 9.85 -6.58 7.01
C HIS A 83 8.94 -5.81 7.98
N TYR A 84 7.63 -6.07 7.98
CA TYR A 84 6.69 -5.47 8.93
C TYR A 84 6.39 -6.45 10.07
N PRO A 85 6.42 -6.02 11.34
CA PRO A 85 5.96 -6.83 12.44
C PRO A 85 4.45 -7.03 12.34
N VAL A 86 3.99 -8.24 12.65
CA VAL A 86 2.57 -8.54 12.73
C VAL A 86 2.08 -8.23 14.14
N GLU A 87 1.59 -7.01 14.33
CA GLU A 87 1.02 -6.55 15.61
C GLU A 87 -0.46 -6.94 15.76
N GLN A 88 -1.14 -7.15 14.64
CA GLN A 88 -2.56 -7.46 14.60
C GLN A 88 -2.85 -8.46 13.48
N VAL A 89 -3.90 -9.24 13.67
CA VAL A 89 -4.46 -10.13 12.65
C VAL A 89 -5.87 -9.70 12.29
N LEU A 90 -6.28 -9.99 11.06
CA LEU A 90 -7.64 -9.84 10.58
C LEU A 90 -8.27 -11.24 10.50
N VAL A 91 -9.34 -11.46 11.26
CA VAL A 91 -10.12 -12.70 11.28
C VAL A 91 -11.38 -12.48 10.45
N GLU A 92 -11.57 -13.27 9.40
CA GLU A 92 -12.67 -13.13 8.45
C GLU A 92 -13.35 -14.46 8.16
N ARG A 93 -14.63 -14.41 7.80
CA ARG A 93 -15.36 -15.60 7.33
C ARG A 93 -14.67 -16.18 6.10
N LYS A 94 -14.44 -17.50 6.10
CA LYS A 94 -13.93 -18.21 4.93
C LYS A 94 -15.02 -18.24 3.85
N LEU A 95 -14.70 -17.70 2.69
CA LEU A 95 -15.58 -17.71 1.52
C LEU A 95 -15.52 -19.08 0.83
N ASP A 96 -16.67 -19.61 0.40
CA ASP A 96 -16.73 -20.77 -0.49
C ASP A 96 -16.54 -20.32 -1.94
N ILE A 97 -15.27 -20.20 -2.34
CA ILE A 97 -14.86 -19.62 -3.62
C ILE A 97 -14.99 -20.66 -4.74
N ALA A 98 -15.77 -20.34 -5.76
CA ALA A 98 -15.87 -21.11 -7.00
C ALA A 98 -14.80 -20.69 -8.02
N ARG A 99 -14.52 -19.39 -8.12
CA ARG A 99 -13.55 -18.82 -9.06
C ARG A 99 -12.97 -17.52 -8.51
N GLU A 100 -11.70 -17.28 -8.77
CA GLU A 100 -11.03 -16.01 -8.47
C GLU A 100 -10.87 -15.20 -9.77
N ILE A 101 -11.26 -13.93 -9.72
CA ILE A 101 -11.06 -12.95 -10.79
C ILE A 101 -10.26 -11.76 -10.24
N TYR A 102 -9.77 -10.89 -11.13
CA TYR A 102 -8.93 -9.75 -10.77
C TYR A 102 -9.60 -8.44 -11.19
N LEU A 103 -9.50 -7.41 -10.35
CA LEU A 103 -9.93 -6.06 -10.70
C LEU A 103 -9.02 -5.02 -10.04
N SER A 104 -8.53 -4.07 -10.81
CA SER A 104 -7.73 -2.95 -10.30
C SER A 104 -8.01 -1.66 -11.08
N VAL A 105 -7.90 -0.54 -10.39
CA VAL A 105 -7.87 0.81 -10.98
C VAL A 105 -6.54 1.46 -10.59
N THR A 106 -5.80 1.94 -11.57
CA THR A 106 -4.52 2.64 -11.37
C THR A 106 -4.36 3.80 -12.36
N ILE A 107 -3.24 4.51 -12.31
CA ILE A 107 -2.90 5.61 -13.24
C ILE A 107 -1.87 5.10 -14.24
N ASP A 108 -2.23 5.06 -15.52
CA ASP A 108 -1.27 4.90 -16.60
C ASP A 108 -0.51 6.22 -16.79
N ARG A 109 0.77 6.23 -16.39
CA ARG A 109 1.63 7.41 -16.48
C ARG A 109 2.01 7.79 -17.91
N VAL A 110 2.00 6.84 -18.84
CA VAL A 110 2.33 7.08 -20.25
C VAL A 110 1.14 7.78 -20.92
N LYS A 111 -0.06 7.24 -20.74
CA LYS A 111 -1.28 7.85 -21.28
C LYS A 111 -1.84 8.99 -20.44
N ARG A 112 -1.35 9.15 -19.20
CA ARG A 112 -1.80 10.15 -18.21
C ARG A 112 -3.30 10.04 -17.91
N MET A 113 -3.80 8.81 -17.83
CA MET A 113 -5.22 8.52 -17.60
C MET A 113 -5.38 7.38 -16.57
N PRO A 114 -6.49 7.36 -15.82
CA PRO A 114 -6.91 6.18 -15.11
C PRO A 114 -7.03 4.97 -16.05
N ALA A 115 -6.58 3.81 -15.60
CA ALA A 115 -6.66 2.54 -16.28
C ALA A 115 -7.33 1.51 -15.36
N ILE A 116 -8.36 0.86 -15.88
CA ILE A 116 -9.00 -0.31 -15.28
C ILE A 116 -8.35 -1.55 -15.87
N ILE A 117 -7.87 -2.42 -14.99
CA ILE A 117 -7.31 -3.71 -15.34
C ILE A 117 -8.22 -4.77 -14.71
N ALA A 118 -8.85 -5.58 -15.54
CA ALA A 118 -9.72 -6.67 -15.08
C ALA A 118 -9.22 -8.00 -15.65
N GLY A 119 -9.29 -9.06 -14.86
CA GLY A 119 -8.77 -10.38 -15.23
C GLY A 119 -9.80 -11.47 -14.97
N SER A 120 -9.89 -12.41 -15.91
CA SER A 120 -10.74 -13.61 -15.79
C SER A 120 -10.12 -14.69 -14.88
N VAL A 121 -8.85 -14.50 -14.49
CA VAL A 121 -8.11 -15.26 -13.49
C VAL A 121 -7.60 -14.27 -12.45
N GLY A 122 -7.63 -14.64 -11.17
CA GLY A 122 -7.13 -13.86 -10.05
C GLY A 122 -6.29 -14.70 -9.09
N GLY A 123 -5.90 -14.13 -7.96
CA GLY A 123 -5.13 -14.84 -6.92
C GLY A 123 -3.62 -14.94 -7.18
N MET A 124 -3.15 -14.36 -8.28
CA MET A 124 -1.73 -14.28 -8.65
C MET A 124 -1.29 -12.84 -8.94
N ASP A 125 0.01 -12.62 -9.08
CA ASP A 125 0.59 -11.29 -9.31
C ASP A 125 0.17 -10.77 -10.71
N VAL A 126 -0.23 -9.50 -10.82
CA VAL A 126 -0.74 -8.94 -12.09
C VAL A 126 0.35 -8.87 -13.15
N GLU A 127 1.61 -8.69 -12.76
CA GLU A 127 2.77 -8.75 -13.65
C GLU A 127 2.91 -10.15 -14.25
N GLU A 128 2.74 -11.20 -13.43
CA GLU A 128 2.77 -12.58 -13.89
C GLU A 128 1.60 -12.86 -14.85
N MET A 129 0.40 -12.34 -14.56
CA MET A 129 -0.74 -12.44 -15.47
C MET A 129 -0.49 -11.70 -16.80
N ALA A 130 0.12 -10.52 -16.76
CA ALA A 130 0.42 -9.75 -17.96
C ALA A 130 1.45 -10.45 -18.86
N GLU A 131 2.37 -11.22 -18.28
CA GLU A 131 3.37 -12.00 -19.01
C GLU A 131 2.82 -13.35 -19.53
N ARG A 132 2.04 -14.07 -18.70
CA ARG A 132 1.65 -15.48 -18.97
C ARG A 132 0.21 -15.67 -19.43
N HIS A 133 -0.68 -14.73 -19.12
CA HIS A 133 -2.13 -14.83 -19.30
C HIS A 133 -2.70 -13.51 -19.85
N ARG A 134 -2.01 -12.90 -20.81
CA ARG A 134 -2.37 -11.57 -21.34
C ARG A 134 -3.77 -11.55 -21.93
N GLU A 135 -4.17 -12.64 -22.57
CA GLU A 135 -5.49 -12.87 -23.15
C GLU A 135 -6.61 -12.94 -22.10
N ALA A 136 -6.27 -13.25 -20.84
CA ALA A 136 -7.19 -13.28 -19.72
C ALA A 136 -7.38 -11.92 -19.05
N LEU A 137 -6.74 -10.85 -19.56
CA LEU A 137 -6.81 -9.50 -19.01
C LEU A 137 -7.42 -8.51 -20.01
N SER A 138 -8.28 -7.62 -19.50
CA SER A 138 -8.78 -6.44 -20.19
C SER A 138 -8.15 -5.18 -19.61
N PHE A 139 -7.74 -4.26 -20.49
CA PHE A 139 -7.13 -2.98 -20.14
C PHE A 139 -7.95 -1.86 -20.75
N THR A 140 -8.67 -1.12 -19.90
CA THR A 140 -9.56 -0.05 -20.33
C THR A 140 -9.13 1.28 -19.72
N HIS A 141 -8.76 2.24 -20.56
CA HIS A 141 -8.49 3.61 -20.13
C HIS A 141 -9.80 4.38 -19.97
N VAL A 142 -9.88 5.20 -18.94
CA VAL A 142 -11.06 6.03 -18.64
C VAL A 142 -10.67 7.49 -18.76
N ASP A 143 -11.43 8.25 -19.55
CA ASP A 143 -11.27 9.70 -19.62
C ASP A 143 -11.72 10.32 -18.27
N PRO A 144 -10.84 11.03 -17.56
CA PRO A 144 -11.17 11.60 -16.25
C PRO A 144 -12.26 12.68 -16.32
N MET A 145 -12.46 13.34 -17.47
CA MET A 145 -13.51 14.36 -17.66
C MET A 145 -14.89 13.73 -17.84
N VAL A 146 -14.96 12.53 -18.41
CA VAL A 146 -16.22 11.79 -18.61
C VAL A 146 -16.54 10.91 -17.41
N GLY A 147 -15.51 10.33 -16.79
CA GLY A 147 -15.66 9.25 -15.81
C GLY A 147 -15.99 7.91 -16.50
N LEU A 148 -16.19 6.86 -15.70
CA LEU A 148 -16.48 5.51 -16.19
C LEU A 148 -17.97 5.36 -16.58
N PRO A 149 -18.32 5.27 -17.87
CA PRO A 149 -19.69 4.99 -18.27
C PRO A 149 -20.07 3.55 -17.95
N GLY A 150 -21.32 3.31 -17.55
CA GLY A 150 -21.77 1.97 -17.13
C GLY A 150 -21.61 0.89 -18.20
N PHE A 151 -21.74 1.24 -19.49
CA PHE A 151 -21.57 0.27 -20.58
C PHE A 151 -20.12 -0.22 -20.72
N LEU A 152 -19.12 0.60 -20.38
CA LEU A 152 -17.72 0.15 -20.38
C LEU A 152 -17.48 -0.88 -19.29
N ALA A 153 -18.03 -0.66 -18.09
CA ALA A 153 -17.93 -1.62 -16.99
C ALA A 153 -18.58 -2.97 -17.36
N VAL A 154 -19.71 -2.95 -18.07
CA VAL A 154 -20.35 -4.17 -18.59
C VAL A 154 -19.50 -4.81 -19.69
N GLY A 155 -18.99 -4.02 -20.64
CA GLY A 155 -18.15 -4.49 -21.74
C GLY A 155 -16.92 -5.26 -21.27
N ILE A 156 -16.18 -4.70 -20.31
CA ILE A 156 -14.98 -5.32 -19.71
C ILE A 156 -15.27 -6.76 -19.26
N TRP A 157 -16.34 -6.96 -18.48
CA TRP A 157 -16.64 -8.27 -17.91
C TRP A 157 -17.30 -9.22 -18.90
N SER A 158 -18.05 -8.70 -19.86
CA SER A 158 -18.62 -9.49 -20.96
C SER A 158 -17.50 -10.09 -21.83
N GLU A 159 -16.47 -9.30 -22.14
CA GLU A 159 -15.28 -9.76 -22.89
C GLU A 159 -14.50 -10.84 -22.11
N LEU A 160 -14.44 -10.72 -20.78
CA LEU A 160 -13.84 -11.71 -19.89
C LEU A 160 -14.74 -12.93 -19.61
N GLY A 161 -15.89 -13.03 -20.30
CA GLY A 161 -16.76 -14.19 -20.30
C GLY A 161 -17.72 -14.31 -19.11
N LEU A 162 -17.89 -13.25 -18.30
CA LEU A 162 -18.94 -13.22 -17.28
C LEU A 162 -20.31 -13.01 -17.92
N LYS A 163 -21.33 -13.66 -17.35
CA LYS A 163 -22.70 -13.64 -17.86
C LYS A 163 -23.70 -13.33 -16.75
N GLU A 164 -24.89 -12.92 -17.17
CA GLU A 164 -26.08 -12.81 -16.32
C GLU A 164 -25.86 -12.00 -15.03
N ASN A 165 -26.14 -12.61 -13.87
CA ASN A 165 -26.07 -11.93 -12.58
C ASN A 165 -24.63 -11.59 -12.18
N LEU A 166 -23.66 -12.45 -12.51
CA LEU A 166 -22.24 -12.20 -12.20
C LEU A 166 -21.70 -11.02 -12.99
N LEU A 167 -22.11 -10.89 -14.26
CA LEU A 167 -21.78 -9.73 -15.10
C LEU A 167 -22.29 -8.43 -14.48
N ARG A 168 -23.55 -8.42 -14.03
CA ARG A 168 -24.15 -7.24 -13.38
C ARG A 168 -23.42 -6.86 -12.09
N GLN A 169 -23.12 -7.83 -11.24
CA GLN A 169 -22.42 -7.61 -9.97
C GLN A 169 -20.99 -7.08 -10.20
N ALA A 170 -20.22 -7.72 -11.08
CA ALA A 170 -18.84 -7.31 -11.36
C ALA A 170 -18.76 -5.91 -12.00
N ALA A 171 -19.68 -5.59 -12.92
CA ALA A 171 -19.78 -4.25 -13.51
C ALA A 171 -20.16 -3.18 -12.46
N ALA A 172 -21.08 -3.49 -11.55
CA ALA A 172 -21.44 -2.60 -10.45
C ALA A 172 -20.25 -2.35 -9.50
N ILE A 173 -19.53 -3.41 -9.12
CA ILE A 173 -18.31 -3.31 -8.30
C ILE A 173 -17.25 -2.47 -9.01
N THR A 174 -17.06 -2.65 -10.31
CA THR A 174 -16.09 -1.87 -11.11
C THR A 174 -16.44 -0.39 -11.12
N SER A 175 -17.72 -0.08 -11.31
CA SER A 175 -18.22 1.29 -11.27
C SER A 175 -17.99 1.94 -9.90
N ARG A 176 -18.26 1.19 -8.82
CA ARG A 176 -17.99 1.63 -7.45
C ARG A 176 -16.51 1.80 -7.18
N LEU A 177 -15.67 0.85 -7.59
CA LEU A 177 -14.24 0.90 -7.36
C LEU A 177 -13.62 2.13 -8.04
N TYR A 178 -14.03 2.44 -9.29
CA TYR A 178 -13.61 3.67 -9.97
C TYR A 178 -14.08 4.94 -9.25
N GLN A 179 -15.32 4.98 -8.77
CA GLN A 179 -15.82 6.11 -7.99
C GLN A 179 -15.01 6.32 -6.71
N LEU A 180 -14.66 5.24 -5.99
CA LEU A 180 -13.85 5.32 -4.79
C LEU A 180 -12.40 5.69 -5.07
N PHE A 181 -11.85 5.17 -6.18
CA PHE A 181 -10.52 5.54 -6.65
C PHE A 181 -10.41 7.06 -6.83
N THR A 182 -11.38 7.67 -7.52
CA THR A 182 -11.42 9.13 -7.70
C THR A 182 -11.75 9.86 -6.40
N LYS A 183 -12.72 9.37 -5.62
CA LYS A 183 -13.15 10.01 -4.35
C LYS A 183 -12.00 10.14 -3.35
N TYR A 184 -11.18 9.10 -3.23
CA TYR A 184 -10.12 9.02 -2.23
C TYR A 184 -8.75 9.41 -2.76
N ASP A 185 -8.68 10.05 -3.94
CA ASP A 185 -7.41 10.41 -4.60
C ASP A 185 -6.44 9.21 -4.65
N ALA A 186 -6.99 8.05 -5.00
CA ALA A 186 -6.24 6.82 -5.05
C ALA A 186 -5.26 6.84 -6.22
N THR A 187 -4.12 6.19 -6.01
CA THR A 187 -3.12 5.90 -7.05
C THR A 187 -3.24 4.45 -7.51
N ILE A 188 -3.65 3.57 -6.60
CA ILE A 188 -3.99 2.16 -6.86
C ILE A 188 -5.18 1.80 -5.97
N PHE A 189 -6.20 1.19 -6.56
CA PHE A 189 -7.23 0.45 -5.82
C PHE A 189 -7.44 -0.91 -6.48
N GLU A 190 -6.92 -1.96 -5.85
CA GLU A 190 -6.90 -3.33 -6.36
C GLU A 190 -7.73 -4.26 -5.47
N LEU A 191 -8.49 -5.15 -6.11
CA LEU A 191 -9.22 -6.27 -5.52
C LEU A 191 -8.64 -7.58 -6.08
N ASN A 192 -7.75 -8.22 -5.32
CA ASN A 192 -7.07 -9.44 -5.74
C ASN A 192 -6.95 -10.47 -4.59
N PRO A 193 -7.81 -11.51 -4.56
CA PRO A 193 -8.84 -11.81 -5.54
C PRO A 193 -10.14 -11.01 -5.30
N LEU A 194 -10.83 -10.71 -6.40
CA LEU A 194 -12.28 -10.51 -6.41
C LEU A 194 -12.89 -11.91 -6.60
N ALA A 195 -13.54 -12.44 -5.56
CA ALA A 195 -13.98 -13.82 -5.52
C ALA A 195 -15.40 -13.97 -6.06
N ILE A 196 -15.63 -15.02 -6.85
CA ILE A 196 -16.95 -15.52 -7.20
C ILE A 196 -17.23 -16.72 -6.29
N THR A 197 -18.25 -16.60 -5.46
CA THR A 197 -18.64 -17.65 -4.51
C THR A 197 -19.56 -18.69 -5.18
N ARG A 198 -19.66 -19.89 -4.60
CA ARG A 198 -20.53 -20.96 -5.13
C ARG A 198 -22.02 -20.60 -5.13
N ASP A 199 -22.45 -19.70 -4.25
CA ASP A 199 -23.81 -19.13 -4.21
C ASP A 199 -24.00 -17.95 -5.19
N GLY A 200 -23.05 -17.72 -6.09
CA GLY A 200 -23.19 -16.77 -7.21
C GLY A 200 -23.07 -15.30 -6.81
N GLN A 201 -22.32 -14.99 -5.75
CA GLN A 201 -21.99 -13.62 -5.35
C GLN A 201 -20.57 -13.25 -5.82
N VAL A 202 -20.37 -11.96 -6.08
CA VAL A 202 -19.04 -11.37 -6.34
C VAL A 202 -18.61 -10.57 -5.11
N VAL A 203 -17.52 -10.98 -4.47
CA VAL A 203 -17.08 -10.48 -3.16
C VAL A 203 -15.60 -10.09 -3.20
N ALA A 204 -15.26 -8.90 -2.71
CA ALA A 204 -13.88 -8.44 -2.57
C ALA A 204 -13.19 -9.17 -1.40
N ALA A 205 -12.55 -10.31 -1.71
CA ALA A 205 -11.90 -11.17 -0.72
C ALA A 205 -10.61 -10.56 -0.16
N ALA A 206 -9.92 -9.73 -0.95
CA ALA A 206 -8.79 -8.92 -0.52
C ALA A 206 -8.80 -7.57 -1.25
N ALA A 207 -8.20 -6.57 -0.63
CA ALA A 207 -8.11 -5.22 -1.17
C ALA A 207 -6.74 -4.59 -0.86
N VAL A 208 -6.21 -3.86 -1.83
CA VAL A 208 -5.03 -3.00 -1.68
C VAL A 208 -5.44 -1.60 -2.12
N LEU A 209 -5.30 -0.63 -1.21
CA LEU A 209 -5.57 0.77 -1.47
C LEU A 209 -4.31 1.59 -1.18
N SER A 210 -3.87 2.33 -2.19
CA SER A 210 -2.81 3.33 -2.09
C SER A 210 -3.36 4.67 -2.56
N ILE A 211 -3.09 5.73 -1.80
CA ILE A 211 -3.58 7.09 -2.07
C ILE A 211 -2.43 8.05 -2.33
N ASP A 212 -2.71 9.16 -3.01
CA ASP A 212 -1.79 10.28 -3.08
C ASP A 212 -1.61 10.89 -1.69
N GLU A 213 -0.38 10.89 -1.15
CA GLU A 213 -0.11 11.46 0.16
C GLU A 213 -0.29 13.00 0.15
N GLY A 214 -0.06 13.62 -1.01
CA GLY A 214 -0.28 15.05 -1.21
C GLY A 214 -1.74 15.47 -1.18
N SER A 215 -2.69 14.54 -1.24
CA SER A 215 -4.13 14.83 -1.17
C SER A 215 -4.70 14.73 0.25
N LEU A 216 -3.93 14.26 1.23
CA LEU A 216 -4.42 14.00 2.59
C LEU A 216 -5.09 15.20 3.25
N TYR A 217 -4.66 16.42 2.93
CA TYR A 217 -5.25 17.66 3.46
C TYR A 217 -6.74 17.83 3.10
N ARG A 218 -7.21 17.19 2.02
CA ARG A 218 -8.61 17.21 1.57
C ARG A 218 -9.32 15.87 1.76
N GLN A 219 -8.69 14.92 2.46
CA GLN A 219 -9.21 13.57 2.70
C GLN A 219 -9.41 13.29 4.21
N PRO A 220 -10.32 14.00 4.90
CA PRO A 220 -10.53 13.82 6.34
C PRO A 220 -11.04 12.42 6.71
N GLU A 221 -11.77 11.74 5.81
CA GLU A 221 -12.23 10.36 6.01
C GLU A 221 -11.06 9.35 6.15
N LEU A 222 -9.87 9.69 5.66
CA LEU A 222 -8.69 8.81 5.65
C LEU A 222 -7.75 9.08 6.82
N GLN A 223 -8.07 10.07 7.67
CA GLN A 223 -7.28 10.39 8.85
C GLN A 223 -7.21 9.17 9.79
N GLY A 224 -5.99 8.81 10.20
CA GLY A 224 -5.74 7.64 11.05
C GLY A 224 -5.82 6.28 10.33
N MET A 225 -6.23 6.24 9.06
CA MET A 225 -6.21 5.01 8.25
C MET A 225 -4.91 4.84 7.45
N CYS A 226 -4.19 5.95 7.25
CA CYS A 226 -2.98 6.02 6.46
C CYS A 226 -1.74 5.89 7.35
N GLN A 227 -0.80 5.04 6.93
CA GLN A 227 0.53 5.03 7.53
C GLN A 227 1.42 6.07 6.83
N ALA A 228 1.64 7.20 7.49
CA ALA A 228 2.49 8.29 7.00
C ALA A 228 3.95 7.81 6.77
N GLY A 229 4.60 8.30 5.72
CA GLY A 229 5.99 7.92 5.39
C GLY A 229 6.16 6.54 4.74
N SER A 230 5.06 5.82 4.43
CA SER A 230 5.11 4.49 3.80
C SER A 230 5.53 4.49 2.33
N GLU A 231 5.54 5.64 1.64
CA GLU A 231 5.93 5.70 0.22
C GLU A 231 7.41 5.35 0.00
N ARG A 232 8.28 5.71 0.95
CA ARG A 232 9.74 5.59 0.80
C ARG A 232 10.35 4.44 1.56
N ALA A 233 9.61 3.88 2.50
CA ALA A 233 10.09 2.84 3.39
C ALA A 233 9.46 1.50 3.03
N TRP A 234 10.30 0.57 2.56
CA TRP A 234 9.95 -0.84 2.31
C TRP A 234 9.80 -1.66 3.59
N ARG A 235 10.07 -1.03 4.75
CA ARG A 235 9.98 -1.54 6.11
C ARG A 235 9.36 -0.45 7.02
N PRO A 236 8.95 -0.77 8.26
CA PRO A 236 8.63 0.27 9.24
C PRO A 236 9.77 1.25 9.40
N LEU A 237 9.45 2.52 9.67
CA LEU A 237 10.45 3.54 9.94
C LEU A 237 11.32 3.14 11.14
N THR A 238 12.62 3.41 11.09
CA THR A 238 13.49 3.29 12.27
C THR A 238 13.15 4.37 13.29
N ALA A 239 13.68 4.23 14.51
CA ALA A 239 13.57 5.29 15.52
C ALA A 239 14.18 6.61 15.02
N LEU A 240 15.29 6.54 14.26
CA LEU A 240 15.96 7.70 13.70
C LEU A 240 15.15 8.33 12.55
N GLU A 241 14.57 7.52 11.66
CA GLU A 241 13.67 8.01 10.62
C GLU A 241 12.43 8.69 11.21
N ARG A 242 11.80 8.12 12.25
CA ARG A 242 10.68 8.76 12.96
C ARG A 242 11.08 10.10 13.57
N HIS A 243 12.25 10.17 14.19
CA HIS A 243 12.77 11.42 14.74
C HIS A 243 12.96 12.48 13.64
N LEU A 244 13.50 12.08 12.48
CA LEU A 244 13.78 13.00 11.37
C LEU A 244 12.53 13.42 10.59
N VAL A 245 11.47 12.60 10.58
CA VAL A 245 10.13 13.04 10.15
C VAL A 245 9.65 14.20 11.02
N ALA A 246 9.76 14.08 12.35
CA ALA A 246 9.38 15.16 13.26
C ALA A 246 10.22 16.43 13.04
N VAL A 247 11.52 16.30 12.74
CA VAL A 247 12.38 17.44 12.35
C VAL A 247 11.86 18.11 11.07
N ASN A 248 11.51 17.34 10.06
CA ASN A 248 10.98 17.87 8.80
C ASN A 248 9.64 18.62 8.97
N GLU A 249 8.81 18.16 9.90
CA GLU A 249 7.49 18.72 10.20
C GLU A 249 7.53 20.01 11.03
N GLN A 250 8.64 20.31 11.71
CA GLN A 250 8.84 21.63 12.32
C GLN A 250 8.68 22.68 11.24
N GLU A 251 7.81 23.69 11.41
CA GLU A 251 7.60 24.71 10.37
C GLU A 251 7.35 24.08 8.98
N ALA A 252 6.34 23.20 8.87
CA ALA A 252 6.07 22.38 7.68
C ALA A 252 5.98 23.16 6.34
N TYR A 253 5.72 24.47 6.39
CA TYR A 253 5.63 25.35 5.22
C TYR A 253 6.98 25.94 4.75
N ARG A 254 8.07 25.77 5.51
CA ARG A 254 9.41 26.31 5.19
C ARG A 254 10.39 25.20 4.83
N GLY A 255 10.46 24.91 3.53
CA GLY A 255 11.39 23.91 2.97
C GLY A 255 11.20 22.50 3.53
N THR A 256 12.06 21.60 3.08
CA THR A 256 12.02 20.17 3.40
C THR A 256 13.40 19.69 3.81
N ALA A 257 13.44 18.77 4.77
CA ALA A 257 14.61 18.02 5.20
C ALA A 257 14.22 16.54 5.26
N ARG A 258 14.54 15.79 4.21
CA ARG A 258 14.11 14.39 4.09
C ARG A 258 15.27 13.47 4.43
N TYR A 259 14.95 12.34 5.04
CA TYR A 259 15.92 11.33 5.44
C TYR A 259 15.38 9.93 5.16
N THR A 260 16.25 9.04 4.71
CA THR A 260 16.00 7.61 4.53
C THR A 260 17.23 6.86 4.95
N GLU A 261 17.08 5.90 5.84
CA GLU A 261 18.20 5.12 6.37
C GLU A 261 18.55 3.98 5.41
N LEU A 262 19.85 3.78 5.18
CA LEU A 262 20.36 2.67 4.37
C LEU A 262 20.99 1.61 5.27
N ASP A 263 20.93 0.37 4.83
CA ASP A 263 21.55 -0.75 5.52
C ASP A 263 23.07 -0.66 5.41
N GLY A 264 23.75 -0.49 6.55
CA GLY A 264 25.20 -0.31 6.61
C GLY A 264 25.66 1.09 6.18
N GLY A 265 26.87 1.16 5.61
CA GLY A 265 27.54 2.40 5.20
C GLY A 265 28.24 3.15 6.34
N ASP A 266 29.28 3.90 5.99
CA ASP A 266 30.15 4.67 6.89
C ASP A 266 30.18 6.17 6.55
N ILE A 267 29.56 6.59 5.45
CA ILE A 267 29.49 7.99 5.03
C ILE A 267 28.06 8.51 5.18
N GLY A 268 27.84 9.45 6.09
CA GLY A 268 26.60 10.22 6.15
C GLY A 268 26.45 11.02 4.86
N PHE A 269 25.29 10.93 4.20
CA PHE A 269 25.04 11.63 2.93
C PHE A 269 23.98 12.70 3.13
N MET A 270 24.34 13.96 2.85
CA MET A 270 23.44 15.10 2.92
C MET A 270 23.63 15.97 1.67
N CYS A 271 22.57 16.14 0.89
CA CYS A 271 22.65 16.92 -0.33
C CYS A 271 21.47 17.88 -0.49
N GLY A 272 21.65 18.98 -1.21
CA GLY A 272 20.54 19.82 -1.61
C GLY A 272 20.13 19.65 -3.07
N GLY A 273 18.82 19.69 -3.32
CA GLY A 273 18.22 19.60 -4.67
C GLY A 273 18.02 18.15 -5.16
N GLY A 274 16.78 17.80 -5.54
CA GLY A 274 16.37 16.41 -5.77
C GLY A 274 17.08 15.66 -6.92
N GLY A 275 17.30 16.29 -8.07
CA GLY A 275 18.03 15.62 -9.16
C GLY A 275 19.54 15.53 -8.92
N ALA A 276 20.10 16.56 -8.27
CA ALA A 276 21.53 16.64 -7.98
C ALA A 276 21.95 15.64 -6.89
N SER A 277 21.12 15.46 -5.86
CA SER A 277 21.37 14.49 -4.79
C SER A 277 21.49 13.06 -5.31
N LEU A 278 20.64 12.65 -6.25
CA LEU A 278 20.73 11.32 -6.86
C LEU A 278 22.03 11.13 -7.65
N LEU A 279 22.39 12.10 -8.50
CA LEU A 279 23.65 12.06 -9.26
C LEU A 279 24.89 11.99 -8.36
N LEU A 280 24.88 12.78 -7.27
CA LEU A 280 26.00 12.83 -6.32
C LEU A 280 26.11 11.55 -5.49
N MET A 281 24.98 10.94 -5.13
CA MET A 281 24.96 9.63 -4.47
C MET A 281 25.53 8.55 -5.39
N ASP A 282 25.13 8.51 -6.66
CA ASP A 282 25.68 7.58 -7.65
C ASP A 282 27.18 7.78 -7.85
N ALA A 283 27.63 9.03 -7.91
CA ALA A 283 29.04 9.38 -8.03
C ALA A 283 29.84 8.91 -6.79
N LEU A 284 29.31 9.10 -5.58
CA LEU A 284 29.91 8.62 -4.34
C LEU A 284 30.05 7.10 -4.33
N ILE A 285 28.98 6.38 -4.68
CA ILE A 285 28.99 4.91 -4.76
C ILE A 285 30.00 4.44 -5.82
N LYS A 286 30.02 5.06 -7.00
CA LYS A 286 30.96 4.75 -8.08
C LYS A 286 32.42 4.97 -7.67
N ALA A 287 32.67 5.95 -6.79
CA ALA A 287 34.00 6.22 -6.22
C ALA A 287 34.38 5.24 -5.08
N GLY A 288 33.52 4.27 -4.75
CA GLY A 288 33.74 3.30 -3.68
C GLY A 288 33.26 3.75 -2.30
N GLY A 289 32.61 4.92 -2.20
CA GLY A 289 32.00 5.39 -0.96
C GLY A 289 30.77 4.55 -0.59
N ARG A 290 30.52 4.40 0.71
CA ARG A 290 29.40 3.61 1.23
C ARG A 290 28.44 4.53 2.00
N PRO A 291 27.44 5.13 1.32
CA PRO A 291 26.49 6.00 2.00
C PRO A 291 25.70 5.24 3.06
N ALA A 292 25.60 5.81 4.25
CA ALA A 292 24.90 5.24 5.40
C ALA A 292 23.41 5.61 5.42
N ASN A 293 23.04 6.64 4.67
CA ASN A 293 21.69 7.16 4.54
C ASN A 293 21.54 7.83 3.17
N TYR A 294 20.31 8.17 2.81
CA TYR A 294 20.01 9.20 1.83
C TYR A 294 19.34 10.37 2.57
N SER A 295 19.83 11.59 2.38
CA SER A 295 19.11 12.76 2.88
C SER A 295 19.18 13.92 1.91
N GLU A 296 18.08 14.67 1.84
CA GLU A 296 17.99 15.84 0.97
C GLU A 296 17.36 17.05 1.67
N VAL A 297 17.90 18.23 1.37
CA VAL A 297 17.32 19.51 1.74
C VAL A 297 16.78 20.25 0.50
N GLY A 298 15.65 20.93 0.66
CA GLY A 298 15.00 21.63 -0.45
C GLY A 298 14.09 22.77 0.01
N GLY A 299 13.80 23.71 -0.88
CA GLY A 299 12.80 24.77 -0.63
C GLY A 299 13.15 25.78 0.45
N ASN A 300 14.45 26.11 0.62
CA ASN A 300 14.95 27.02 1.65
C ASN A 300 14.51 26.64 3.07
N PRO A 301 14.94 25.46 3.58
CA PRO A 301 14.57 25.00 4.91
C PRO A 301 15.18 25.90 5.99
N THR A 302 14.57 25.92 7.16
CA THR A 302 15.07 26.69 8.30
C THR A 302 16.36 26.09 8.88
N GLU A 303 17.15 26.91 9.55
CA GLU A 303 18.39 26.49 10.23
C GLU A 303 18.13 25.32 11.19
N SER A 304 17.02 25.36 11.93
CA SER A 304 16.58 24.30 12.84
C SER A 304 16.41 22.95 12.13
N LYS A 305 15.81 22.94 10.93
CA LYS A 305 15.67 21.72 10.10
C LYS A 305 17.02 21.18 9.64
N VAL A 306 17.86 22.07 9.11
CA VAL A 306 19.19 21.69 8.60
C VAL A 306 20.05 21.14 9.73
N TYR A 307 20.04 21.80 10.89
CA TYR A 307 20.73 21.36 12.10
C TYR A 307 20.21 20.01 12.59
N GLY A 308 18.89 19.85 12.70
CA GLY A 308 18.27 18.60 13.13
C GLY A 308 18.60 17.44 12.20
N LEU A 309 18.56 17.68 10.88
CA LEU A 309 18.93 16.68 9.88
C LEU A 309 20.41 16.29 9.99
N CYS A 310 21.31 17.27 10.03
CA CYS A 310 22.75 17.01 10.16
C CYS A 310 23.07 16.22 11.44
N LYS A 311 22.47 16.60 12.58
CA LYS A 311 22.61 15.88 13.85
C LYS A 311 22.10 14.44 13.74
N GLY A 312 20.96 14.22 13.10
CA GLY A 312 20.40 12.88 12.91
C GLY A 312 21.27 12.00 12.00
N VAL A 313 21.78 12.54 10.90
CA VAL A 313 22.71 11.84 10.00
C VAL A 313 23.97 11.40 10.76
N LEU A 314 24.57 12.30 11.54
CA LEU A 314 25.78 12.00 12.32
C LEU A 314 25.51 11.08 13.53
N ALA A 315 24.27 10.99 14.00
CA ALA A 315 23.89 10.10 15.10
C ALA A 315 23.71 8.64 14.65
N LYS A 316 23.63 8.36 13.34
CA LYS A 316 23.50 6.99 12.84
C LYS A 316 24.75 6.16 13.21
N PRO A 317 24.60 5.02 13.91
CA PRO A 317 25.73 4.16 14.24
C PRO A 317 26.52 3.72 12.99
N GLY A 318 27.84 3.79 13.08
CA GLY A 318 28.75 3.41 12.00
C GLY A 318 29.15 4.53 11.05
N VAL A 319 28.49 5.70 11.11
CA VAL A 319 28.92 6.89 10.35
C VAL A 319 30.26 7.40 10.88
N GLN A 320 31.23 7.57 9.98
CA GLN A 320 32.60 8.03 10.26
C GLN A 320 32.93 9.35 9.55
N GLY A 321 32.20 9.70 8.49
CA GLY A 321 32.37 10.94 7.75
C GLY A 321 31.05 11.47 7.21
N LEU A 322 31.01 12.76 6.84
CA LEU A 322 29.84 13.41 6.24
C LEU A 322 30.20 13.89 4.84
N PHE A 323 29.49 13.38 3.84
CA PHE A 323 29.47 13.94 2.50
C PHE A 323 28.34 14.98 2.43
N LEU A 324 28.73 16.25 2.47
CA LEU A 324 27.82 17.40 2.29
C LEU A 324 28.08 18.02 0.92
N ALA A 325 27.06 18.05 0.08
CA ALA A 325 27.15 18.67 -1.24
C ALA A 325 25.88 19.47 -1.57
N HIS A 326 26.02 20.57 -2.30
CA HIS A 326 24.88 21.34 -2.76
C HIS A 326 25.14 21.87 -4.16
N ASN A 327 24.14 21.82 -5.03
CA ASN A 327 24.14 22.61 -6.25
C ASN A 327 24.06 24.12 -5.94
N ILE A 328 24.37 24.96 -6.94
CA ILE A 328 24.14 26.40 -6.84
C ILE A 328 22.63 26.64 -6.68
N THR A 329 22.24 27.29 -5.59
CA THR A 329 20.84 27.53 -5.21
C THR A 329 20.36 28.86 -5.76
N SER A 330 19.07 28.93 -6.13
CA SER A 330 18.46 30.21 -6.54
C SER A 330 18.12 31.09 -5.34
N ASN A 331 17.57 30.49 -4.27
CA ASN A 331 16.98 31.22 -3.13
C ASN A 331 17.31 30.61 -1.76
N THR A 332 17.93 29.42 -1.70
CA THR A 332 18.34 28.82 -0.43
C THR A 332 19.51 29.62 0.11
N GLN A 333 19.34 30.19 1.31
CA GLN A 333 20.33 31.00 2.01
C GLN A 333 20.95 30.23 3.16
#